data_AF-A0A484ZE81-F1
#
_entry.id   AF-A0A484ZE81-F1
#
_cell.length_a   1.000
_cell.length_b   1.000
_cell.length_c   1.000
_cell.angle_alpha   90.00
_cell.angle_beta   90.00
_cell.angle_gamma   90.00
#
_symmetry.space_group_name_H-M   'P 1'
#
loop_
_entity.id
_entity.type
_entity.pdbx_description
1 polymer ?
#
loop_
_entity_poly.entity_id
_entity_poly.type
_entity_poly.pdbx_seq_one_letter_code
_entity_poly.pdbx_strand_id
1 'polypeptide(L)'
;MSHMRLVKAPEAHSGGCLCHSPAFKRINTVFSQKAAHAAPITADTVAAAIPTAKSQNNKDASAQVAAVTAFINIRIFDGVSDDLIDGLQVLVEGNKIKSVEPAGTKLPPK
;
A
#
# COMPACT_ATOMS: atom_id res chain seq x y z
N MET A 1 -30.71 -15.19 19.65
CA MET A 1 -30.21 -15.49 18.29
C MET A 1 -28.73 -15.20 18.29
N SER A 2 -27.90 -16.24 18.23
CA SER A 2 -26.44 -16.14 18.36
C SER A 2 -25.83 -15.93 16.97
N HIS A 3 -25.19 -14.78 16.73
CA HIS A 3 -24.48 -14.50 15.48
C HIS A 3 -23.17 -15.28 15.47
N MET A 4 -23.17 -16.42 14.79
CA MET A 4 -21.99 -17.21 14.52
C MET A 4 -21.11 -16.43 13.53
N ARG A 5 -20.03 -15.80 14.03
CA ARG A 5 -19.00 -15.21 13.17
C ARG A 5 -18.30 -16.34 12.43
N LEU A 6 -18.44 -16.36 11.11
CA LEU A 6 -17.56 -17.13 10.22
C LEU A 6 -16.18 -16.47 10.24
N VAL A 7 -15.40 -16.71 11.29
CA VAL A 7 -13.96 -16.49 11.24
C VAL A 7 -13.43 -17.58 10.32
N LYS A 8 -13.22 -17.24 9.04
CA LYS A 8 -12.47 -18.10 8.13
C LYS A 8 -11.12 -18.35 8.80
N ALA A 9 -10.83 -19.61 9.11
CA ALA A 9 -9.52 -19.98 9.64
C ALA A 9 -8.45 -19.40 8.70
N PRO A 10 -7.38 -18.78 9.24
CA PRO A 10 -6.29 -18.34 8.39
C PRO A 10 -5.88 -19.52 7.53
N GLU A 11 -5.81 -19.32 6.22
CA GLU A 11 -5.28 -20.32 5.31
C GLU A 11 -3.86 -20.61 5.79
N ALA A 12 -3.72 -21.69 6.56
CA ALA A 12 -2.46 -22.16 7.07
C ALA A 12 -1.74 -22.72 5.85
N HIS A 13 -0.98 -21.85 5.17
CA HIS A 13 0.03 -22.31 4.23
C HIS A 13 0.93 -23.27 5.02
N SER A 14 0.79 -24.57 4.74
CA SER A 14 1.47 -25.66 5.45
C SER A 14 3.00 -25.65 5.24
N GLY A 15 3.49 -24.79 4.34
CA GLY A 15 4.84 -24.25 4.36
C GLY A 15 4.74 -22.73 4.45
N GLY A 16 5.54 -22.11 5.32
CA GLY A 16 5.54 -20.66 5.51
C GLY A 16 5.63 -19.89 4.19
N CYS A 17 5.16 -18.63 4.19
CA CYS A 17 5.12 -17.78 3.00
C CYS A 17 6.42 -17.89 2.18
N LEU A 18 6.32 -17.96 0.86
CA LEU A 18 7.49 -18.07 -0.03
C LEU A 18 8.53 -16.95 0.21
N CYS A 19 8.10 -15.80 0.72
CA CYS A 19 8.93 -14.70 1.18
C CYS A 19 9.94 -15.10 2.28
N HIS A 20 9.64 -16.13 3.07
CA HIS A 20 10.53 -16.65 4.12
C HIS A 20 11.46 -17.76 3.64
N SER A 21 11.31 -18.22 2.39
CA SER A 21 12.18 -19.26 1.84
C SER A 21 13.64 -18.79 1.79
N PRO A 22 14.61 -19.70 1.98
CA PRO A 22 16.03 -19.35 1.82
C PRO A 22 16.36 -18.76 0.45
N ALA A 23 15.66 -19.21 -0.61
CA ALA A 23 15.82 -18.69 -1.96
C ALA A 23 15.37 -17.23 -2.06
N PHE A 24 14.18 -16.91 -1.53
CA PHE A 24 13.67 -15.53 -1.54
C PHE A 24 14.54 -14.60 -0.71
N LYS A 25 14.99 -15.03 0.48
CA LYS A 25 15.92 -14.24 1.30
C LYS A 25 17.18 -13.86 0.53
N ARG A 26 17.80 -14.81 -0.19
CA ARG A 26 19.00 -14.53 -1.03
C ARG A 26 18.70 -13.53 -2.14
N ILE A 27 17.59 -13.70 -2.85
CA ILE A 27 17.19 -12.77 -3.92
C ILE A 27 16.98 -11.37 -3.34
N ASN A 28 16.25 -11.26 -2.23
CA ASN A 28 15.97 -9.99 -1.59
C ASN A 28 17.26 -9.32 -1.09
N THR A 29 18.21 -10.06 -0.52
CA THR A 29 19.53 -9.51 -0.12
C THR A 29 20.26 -8.89 -1.32
N VAL A 30 20.34 -9.58 -2.45
CA VAL A 30 21.01 -9.05 -3.66
C VAL A 30 20.29 -7.83 -4.20
N PHE A 31 18.95 -7.83 -4.22
CA PHE A 31 18.15 -6.69 -4.64
C PHE A 31 18.37 -5.49 -3.72
N SER A 32 18.29 -5.67 -2.40
CA SER A 32 18.49 -4.59 -1.42
C SER A 32 19.90 -4.01 -1.49
N GLN A 33 20.93 -4.83 -1.64
CA GLN A 33 22.31 -4.36 -1.84
C GLN A 33 22.42 -3.51 -3.11
N LYS A 34 21.87 -3.98 -4.23
CA LYS A 34 21.89 -3.23 -5.49
C LYS A 34 21.09 -1.92 -5.40
N ALA A 35 19.93 -1.95 -4.74
CA ALA A 35 19.10 -0.77 -4.53
C ALA A 35 19.79 0.27 -3.64
N ALA A 36 20.52 -0.15 -2.60
CA ALA A 36 21.28 0.75 -1.73
C ALA A 36 22.42 1.49 -2.47
N HIS A 37 22.93 0.92 -3.55
CA HIS A 37 23.92 1.55 -4.42
C HIS A 37 23.30 2.29 -5.62
N ALA A 38 21.98 2.23 -5.79
CA ALA A 38 21.31 2.92 -6.88
C ALA A 38 21.29 4.43 -6.62
N ALA A 39 21.27 5.21 -7.71
CA ALA A 39 21.06 6.65 -7.61
C ALA A 39 19.70 6.94 -6.94
N PRO A 40 19.57 8.04 -6.17
CA PRO A 40 18.31 8.44 -5.58
C PRO A 40 17.21 8.56 -6.64
N ILE A 41 16.02 8.06 -6.33
CA ILE A 41 14.85 8.26 -7.19
C ILE A 41 14.45 9.74 -7.09
N THR A 42 14.58 10.46 -8.20
CA THR A 42 14.16 11.86 -8.33
C THR A 42 12.85 11.96 -9.10
N ALA A 43 12.17 13.11 -8.99
CA ALA A 43 10.97 13.39 -9.78
C ALA A 43 11.18 13.18 -11.29
N ASP A 44 12.37 13.54 -11.80
CA ASP A 44 12.72 13.38 -13.22
C ASP A 44 12.85 11.91 -13.61
N THR A 45 13.47 11.07 -12.76
CA THR A 45 13.56 9.62 -13.02
C THR A 45 12.19 8.95 -13.02
N VAL A 46 11.26 9.41 -12.17
CA VAL A 46 9.88 8.92 -12.16
C VAL A 46 9.14 9.36 -13.42
N ALA A 47 9.26 10.63 -13.80
CA ALA A 47 8.62 11.17 -15.01
C ALA A 47 9.10 10.47 -16.28
N ALA A 48 10.39 10.12 -16.37
CA ALA A 48 10.95 9.40 -17.50
C ALA A 48 10.53 7.92 -17.57
N ALA A 49 10.21 7.31 -16.42
CA ALA A 49 9.81 5.90 -16.34
C ALA A 49 8.32 5.67 -16.62
N ILE A 50 7.49 6.72 -16.53
CA ILE A 50 6.07 6.65 -16.89
C ILE A 50 5.98 6.77 -18.42
N PRO A 51 5.47 5.74 -19.13
CA PRO A 51 5.18 5.88 -20.55
C PRO A 51 4.24 7.07 -20.71
N THR A 52 4.67 8.07 -21.47
CA THR A 52 3.81 9.20 -21.84
C THR A 52 2.76 8.70 -22.81
N ALA A 53 1.76 7.99 -22.28
CA ALA A 53 0.46 7.91 -22.92
C ALA A 53 0.00 9.35 -23.04
N LYS A 54 0.16 9.89 -24.25
CA LYS A 54 -0.31 11.19 -24.69
C LYS A 54 -1.73 11.36 -24.14
N SER A 55 -1.85 12.09 -23.03
CA SER A 55 -3.13 12.42 -22.42
C SER A 55 -3.78 13.45 -23.34
N GLN A 56 -4.33 12.95 -24.45
CA GLN A 56 -5.30 13.68 -25.22
C GLN A 56 -6.61 13.54 -24.43
N ASN A 57 -7.08 14.68 -23.94
CA ASN A 57 -8.37 14.91 -23.29
C ASN A 57 -8.36 14.79 -21.77
N ASN A 58 -8.14 15.94 -21.12
CA ASN A 58 -9.18 16.52 -20.26
C ASN A 58 -8.93 18.03 -20.15
N LYS A 59 -9.29 18.75 -21.22
CA LYS A 59 -9.73 20.13 -21.11
C LYS A 59 -11.10 20.07 -20.45
N ASP A 60 -11.09 20.01 -19.12
CA ASP A 60 -12.19 20.38 -18.22
C ASP A 60 -11.67 20.12 -16.79
N ALA A 61 -10.73 20.97 -16.36
CA ALA A 61 -10.40 21.10 -14.95
C ALA A 61 -11.55 21.86 -14.24
N SER A 62 -12.75 21.28 -14.27
CA SER A 62 -13.67 21.47 -13.16
C SER A 62 -12.98 20.85 -11.96
N ALA A 63 -12.89 21.57 -10.86
CA ALA A 63 -12.25 21.12 -9.63
C ALA A 63 -12.94 19.83 -9.15
N GLN A 64 -12.45 18.68 -9.63
CA GLN A 64 -12.92 17.39 -9.20
C GLN A 64 -12.41 17.24 -7.78
N VAL A 65 -13.29 17.49 -6.81
CA VAL A 65 -13.04 17.27 -5.39
C VAL A 65 -12.42 15.88 -5.29
N ALA A 66 -11.16 15.82 -4.87
CA ALA A 66 -10.42 14.57 -4.82
C ALA A 66 -11.18 13.63 -3.88
N ALA A 67 -11.77 12.57 -4.44
CA ALA A 67 -12.57 11.65 -3.66
C ALA A 67 -11.70 11.02 -2.56
N VAL A 68 -12.17 11.10 -1.32
CA VAL A 68 -11.49 10.49 -0.18
C VAL A 68 -11.95 9.04 -0.07
N THR A 69 -11.01 8.12 -0.21
CA THR A 69 -11.23 6.68 -0.03
C THR A 69 -10.65 6.26 1.32
N ALA A 70 -11.46 5.60 2.14
CA ALA A 70 -11.01 5.05 3.42
C ALA A 70 -10.91 3.52 3.35
N PHE A 71 -9.71 3.00 3.60
CA PHE A 71 -9.48 1.58 3.83
C PHE A 71 -9.53 1.33 5.33
N ILE A 72 -10.53 0.59 5.80
CA ILE A 72 -10.77 0.36 7.24
C ILE A 72 -10.40 -1.07 7.65
N ASN A 73 -10.01 -1.23 8.92
CA ASN A 73 -9.64 -2.53 9.50
C ASN A 73 -8.56 -3.25 8.68
N ILE A 74 -7.50 -2.52 8.34
CA ILE A 74 -6.39 -3.04 7.54
C ILE A 74 -5.20 -3.40 8.43
N ARG A 75 -4.28 -4.16 7.82
CA ARG A 75 -2.99 -4.56 8.39
C ARG A 75 -1.89 -4.06 7.46
N ILE A 76 -0.91 -3.36 8.00
CA ILE A 76 0.08 -2.60 7.22
C ILE A 76 1.48 -3.15 7.48
N PHE A 77 2.25 -3.34 6.41
CA PHE A 77 3.71 -3.36 6.45
C PHE A 77 4.20 -1.98 6.03
N ASP A 78 4.94 -1.31 6.91
CA ASP A 78 5.39 0.08 6.67
C ASP A 78 6.67 0.18 5.82
N GLY A 79 7.35 -0.95 5.60
CA GLY A 79 8.61 -1.02 4.85
C GLY A 79 9.83 -0.49 5.61
N VAL A 80 9.66 -0.14 6.90
CA VAL A 80 10.74 0.26 7.80
C VAL A 80 11.05 -0.86 8.79
N SER A 81 10.01 -1.52 9.29
CA SER A 81 10.11 -2.68 10.18
C SER A 81 9.55 -3.94 9.50
N ASP A 82 9.93 -5.11 10.03
CA ASP A 82 9.35 -6.39 9.63
C ASP A 82 8.02 -6.67 10.36
N ASP A 83 7.52 -5.72 11.15
CA ASP A 83 6.34 -5.89 11.98
C ASP A 83 5.06 -5.62 11.19
N LEU A 84 4.06 -6.48 11.40
CA LEU A 84 2.71 -6.27 10.89
C LEU A 84 1.95 -5.35 11.84
N ILE A 85 1.55 -4.18 11.36
CA ILE A 85 0.81 -3.20 12.15
C ILE A 85 -0.69 -3.37 11.91
N ASP A 86 -1.37 -3.92 12.92
CA ASP A 86 -2.81 -4.18 12.89
C ASP A 86 -3.62 -3.01 13.46
N GLY A 87 -4.94 -3.03 13.22
CA GLY A 87 -5.87 -2.10 13.87
C GLY A 87 -5.81 -0.67 13.33
N LEU A 88 -5.45 -0.52 12.05
CA LEU A 88 -5.35 0.78 11.39
C LEU A 88 -6.43 0.98 10.32
N GLN A 89 -6.59 2.24 9.92
CA GLN A 89 -7.31 2.69 8.73
C GLN A 89 -6.47 3.70 7.96
N VAL A 90 -6.60 3.72 6.63
CA VAL A 90 -5.85 4.63 5.75
C VAL A 90 -6.81 5.44 4.91
N LEU A 91 -6.67 6.76 4.97
CA LEU A 91 -7.40 7.68 4.12
C LEU A 91 -6.52 8.07 2.95
N VAL A 92 -7.05 7.90 1.74
CA VAL A 92 -6.40 8.27 0.48
C VAL A 92 -7.23 9.37 -0.17
N GLU A 93 -6.60 10.48 -0.49
CA GLU A 93 -7.21 11.58 -1.23
C GLU A 93 -6.56 11.66 -2.62
N GLY A 94 -7.34 11.36 -3.65
CA GLY A 94 -6.81 11.23 -5.02
C GLY A 94 -5.77 10.10 -5.10
N ASN A 95 -4.50 10.46 -5.29
CA ASN A 95 -3.37 9.53 -5.38
C ASN A 95 -2.38 9.63 -4.21
N LYS A 96 -2.77 10.29 -3.11
CA LYS A 96 -1.92 10.47 -1.94
C LYS A 96 -2.54 9.88 -0.68
N ILE A 97 -1.69 9.27 0.15
CA ILE A 97 -2.08 8.93 1.52
C ILE A 97 -2.24 10.25 2.27
N LYS A 98 -3.46 10.50 2.76
CA LYS A 98 -3.80 11.68 3.55
C LYS A 98 -3.47 11.46 5.02
N SER A 99 -3.88 10.31 5.56
CA SER A 99 -3.60 9.93 6.95
C SER A 99 -3.61 8.42 7.14
N VAL A 100 -2.87 7.97 8.15
CA VAL A 100 -2.93 6.62 8.71
C VAL A 100 -3.37 6.77 10.16
N GLU A 101 -4.49 6.17 10.53
CA GLU A 101 -5.17 6.39 11.80
C GLU A 101 -5.51 5.07 12.48
N PRO A 102 -5.72 5.04 13.81
CA PRO A 102 -6.33 3.89 14.48
C PRO A 102 -7.71 3.57 13.92
N ALA A 103 -8.03 2.28 13.82
CA ALA A 103 -9.34 1.81 13.38
C ALA A 103 -10.45 2.35 14.30
N GLY A 104 -11.54 2.81 13.69
CA GLY A 104 -12.68 3.38 14.41
C GLY A 104 -12.59 4.90 14.60
N THR A 105 -11.52 5.53 14.11
CA THR A 105 -11.46 6.98 13.97
C THR A 105 -12.57 7.45 13.03
N LYS A 106 -13.29 8.50 13.43
CA LYS A 106 -14.46 9.01 12.71
C LYS A 106 -14.08 9.35 11.27
N LEU A 107 -14.74 8.69 10.31
CA LEU A 107 -14.51 8.94 8.90
C LEU A 107 -15.02 10.33 8.50
N PRO A 108 -14.34 10.99 7.55
CA PRO A 108 -14.83 12.24 6.97
C PRO A 108 -16.18 12.03 6.27
N PRO A 109 -17.03 13.06 6.26
CA PRO A 109 -18.31 13.00 5.54
C PRO A 109 -18.07 12.74 4.04
N LYS A 110 -19.04 12.07 3.41
CA LYS A 110 -19.03 11.73 1.99
C LYS A 110 -19.22 12.96 1.10
#